data_AF-A0A928EFQ2-F1
#
_entry.id   AF-A0A928EFQ2-F1
#
_cell.length_a   1.000
_cell.length_b   1.000
_cell.length_c   1.000
_cell.angle_alpha   90.00
_cell.angle_beta   90.00
_cell.angle_gamma   90.00
#
_symmetry.space_group_name_H-M   'P 1'
#
loop_
_entity.id
_entity.type
_entity.pdbx_description
1 polymer ?
#
loop_
_entity_poly.entity_id
_entity_poly.type
_entity_poly.pdbx_seq_one_letter_code
_entity_poly.pdbx_strand_id
1 'polypeptide(L)'
;MPVDRHPMWEELGMDLETHDALCAVLPTAFSDTFLSQENRPEGMAFWDMVVADVHGIRPAELIEEQKKGKKVFGTFCTYVPDEVVIACDGIVTGLCGGSQFWVPDGEKYLPADMCPLIKASLGARFGKTCPFFRIVDQIVGETTCDGKKKMYEILATDVPMHIMQLPQM
;
A
#
# COMPACT_ATOMS: atom_id res chain seq x y z
N MET A 1 -3.87 23.23 -12.10
CA MET A 1 -2.51 22.68 -12.33
C MET A 1 -2.41 21.43 -11.47
N PRO A 2 -1.79 20.34 -11.95
CA PRO A 2 -1.48 19.19 -11.10
C PRO A 2 -0.70 19.69 -9.89
N VAL A 3 -1.08 19.29 -8.69
CA VAL A 3 -0.33 19.62 -7.48
C VAL A 3 0.93 18.77 -7.51
N ASP A 4 2.10 19.41 -7.43
CA ASP A 4 3.35 18.70 -7.30
C ASP A 4 3.39 17.98 -5.93
N ARG A 5 3.51 16.65 -5.96
CA ARG A 5 3.51 15.78 -4.77
C ARG A 5 4.91 15.34 -4.35
N HIS A 6 5.96 15.64 -5.13
CA HIS A 6 7.33 15.24 -4.79
C HIS A 6 7.77 15.70 -3.40
N PRO A 7 7.47 16.94 -2.92
CA PRO A 7 7.86 17.35 -1.56
C PRO A 7 7.27 16.44 -0.48
N MET A 8 6.01 16.02 -0.64
CA MET A 8 5.35 15.10 0.29
C MET A 8 6.01 13.72 0.27
N TRP A 9 6.32 13.19 -0.91
CA TRP A 9 6.99 11.89 -1.04
C TRP A 9 8.43 11.92 -0.52
N GLU A 10 9.14 13.05 -0.69
CA GLU A 10 10.48 13.26 -0.14
C GLU A 10 10.46 13.23 1.39
N GLU A 11 9.49 13.92 2.03
CA GLU A 11 9.30 13.89 3.49
C GLU A 11 9.02 12.47 4.03
N LEU A 12 8.39 11.61 3.23
CA LEU A 12 8.18 10.18 3.56
C LEU A 12 9.44 9.31 3.38
N GLY A 13 10.55 9.91 2.93
CA GLY A 13 11.81 9.22 2.65
C GLY A 13 11.70 8.23 1.48
N MET A 14 10.88 8.57 0.48
CA MET A 14 10.67 7.71 -0.70
C MET A 14 11.81 7.80 -1.71
N ASP A 15 12.00 6.73 -2.46
CA ASP A 15 12.82 6.75 -3.68
C ASP A 15 11.97 7.32 -4.82
N LEU A 16 12.17 8.62 -5.09
CA LEU A 16 11.36 9.36 -6.07
C LEU A 16 11.63 8.92 -7.50
N GLU A 17 12.88 8.62 -7.86
CA GLU A 17 13.23 8.18 -9.22
C GLU A 17 12.54 6.87 -9.56
N THR A 18 12.61 5.90 -8.64
CA THR A 18 11.97 4.60 -8.81
C THR A 18 10.44 4.72 -8.73
N HIS A 19 9.90 5.60 -7.87
CA HIS A 19 8.46 5.86 -7.80
C HIS A 19 7.91 6.51 -9.07
N ASP A 20 8.63 7.46 -9.67
CA ASP A 20 8.26 8.10 -10.93
C ASP A 20 8.21 7.07 -12.07
N ALA A 21 9.18 6.16 -12.12
CA ALA A 21 9.18 5.07 -13.08
C ALA A 21 7.96 4.15 -12.92
N LEU A 22 7.52 3.86 -11.69
CA LEU A 22 6.29 3.13 -11.41
C LEU A 22 5.06 3.92 -11.91
N CYS A 23 4.98 5.22 -11.61
CA CYS A 23 3.82 6.05 -11.94
C CYS A 23 3.72 6.35 -13.45
N ALA A 24 4.83 6.39 -14.18
CA ALA A 24 4.85 6.67 -15.62
C ALA A 24 4.09 5.63 -16.47
N VAL A 25 3.98 4.38 -15.99
CA VAL A 25 3.34 3.29 -16.73
C VAL A 25 1.83 3.20 -16.46
N LEU A 26 1.39 3.68 -15.30
CA LEU A 26 0.01 3.52 -14.84
C LEU A 26 -1.05 4.17 -15.76
N PRO A 27 -0.86 5.41 -16.28
CA PRO A 27 -1.85 6.04 -17.16
C PRO A 27 -2.14 5.23 -18.42
N THR A 28 -1.09 4.71 -19.07
CA THR A 28 -1.24 3.88 -20.28
C THR A 28 -1.96 2.58 -19.95
N ALA A 29 -1.51 1.86 -18.92
CA ALA A 29 -2.12 0.58 -18.53
C ALA A 29 -3.60 0.74 -18.13
N PHE A 30 -3.93 1.80 -17.39
CA PHE A 30 -5.31 2.09 -16.98
C PHE A 30 -6.17 2.55 -18.16
N SER A 31 -5.61 3.35 -19.08
CA SER A 31 -6.30 3.76 -20.29
C SER A 31 -6.66 2.57 -21.16
N ASP A 32 -5.68 1.72 -21.46
CA ASP A 32 -5.85 0.55 -22.33
C ASP A 32 -6.83 -0.46 -21.73
N THR A 33 -6.78 -0.66 -20.41
CA THR A 33 -7.62 -1.65 -19.73
C THR A 33 -9.02 -1.12 -19.44
N PHE A 34 -9.17 0.13 -18.97
CA PHE A 34 -10.44 0.66 -18.46
C PHE A 34 -10.98 1.80 -19.29
N LEU A 35 -10.22 2.87 -19.54
CA LEU A 35 -10.77 4.08 -20.17
C LEU A 35 -11.16 3.86 -21.65
N SER A 36 -10.58 2.86 -22.30
CA SER A 36 -10.90 2.43 -23.67
C SER A 36 -12.24 1.70 -23.80
N GLN A 37 -12.82 1.20 -22.70
CA GLN A 37 -14.05 0.42 -22.75
C GLN A 37 -15.29 1.31 -22.99
N GLU A 38 -16.20 0.85 -23.83
CA GLU A 38 -17.48 1.52 -24.08
C GLU A 38 -18.54 1.17 -23.02
N ASN A 39 -19.57 2.01 -22.89
CA ASN A 39 -20.73 1.80 -22.00
C ASN A 39 -20.39 1.69 -20.49
N ARG A 40 -19.30 2.31 -20.04
CA ARG A 40 -18.97 2.40 -18.61
C ARG A 40 -19.97 3.31 -17.89
N PRO A 41 -20.43 2.95 -16.67
CA PRO A 41 -21.32 3.82 -15.89
C PRO A 41 -20.68 5.17 -15.59
N GLU A 42 -21.46 6.25 -15.59
CA GLU A 42 -20.99 7.61 -15.24
C GLU A 42 -20.36 7.67 -13.84
N GLY A 43 -20.87 6.84 -12.90
CA GLY A 43 -20.31 6.70 -11.56
C GLY A 43 -18.86 6.22 -11.50
N MET A 44 -18.28 5.75 -12.62
CA MET A 44 -16.87 5.40 -12.71
C MET A 44 -15.94 6.61 -12.69
N ALA A 45 -16.42 7.82 -12.97
CA ALA A 45 -15.60 9.03 -12.97
C ALA A 45 -14.88 9.27 -11.63
N PHE A 46 -15.52 8.90 -10.50
CA PHE A 46 -14.88 8.96 -9.19
C PHE A 46 -13.67 8.02 -9.10
N TRP A 47 -13.83 6.76 -9.54
CA TRP A 47 -12.76 5.77 -9.48
C TRP A 47 -11.64 6.07 -10.48
N ASP A 48 -11.97 6.62 -11.64
CA ASP A 48 -10.99 7.09 -12.62
C ASP A 48 -10.09 8.18 -12.02
N MET A 49 -10.70 9.13 -11.29
CA MET A 49 -9.96 10.15 -10.55
C MET A 49 -9.09 9.55 -9.44
N VAL A 50 -9.63 8.60 -8.66
CA VAL A 50 -8.88 7.91 -7.59
C VAL A 50 -7.63 7.22 -8.15
N VAL A 51 -7.73 6.56 -9.30
CA VAL A 51 -6.57 5.88 -9.91
C VAL A 51 -5.60 6.90 -10.52
N ALA A 52 -6.11 7.95 -11.17
CA ALA A 52 -5.28 8.99 -11.77
C ALA A 52 -4.40 9.73 -10.74
N ASP A 53 -4.81 9.79 -9.48
CA ASP A 53 -4.04 10.40 -8.38
C ASP A 53 -3.85 9.44 -7.19
N VAL A 54 -3.66 8.14 -7.47
CA VAL A 54 -3.63 7.07 -6.45
C VAL A 54 -2.60 7.29 -5.35
N HIS A 55 -1.49 7.96 -5.68
CA HIS A 55 -0.41 8.29 -4.74
C HIS A 55 -0.40 9.78 -4.31
N GLY A 56 -1.44 10.55 -4.65
CA GLY A 56 -1.54 11.99 -4.36
C GLY A 56 -2.56 12.32 -3.27
N ILE A 57 -3.82 12.56 -3.63
CA ILE A 57 -4.88 13.05 -2.71
C ILE A 57 -4.96 12.21 -1.43
N ARG A 58 -5.12 10.89 -1.55
CA ARG A 58 -5.35 10.06 -0.36
C ARG A 58 -4.14 10.00 0.58
N PRO A 59 -2.90 9.77 0.11
CA PRO A 59 -1.72 9.92 0.96
C PRO A 59 -1.60 11.27 1.65
N ALA A 60 -1.91 12.38 0.96
CA ALA A 60 -1.90 13.71 1.56
C ALA A 60 -2.92 13.83 2.71
N GLU A 61 -4.15 13.33 2.51
CA GLU A 61 -5.16 13.27 3.58
C GLU A 61 -4.67 12.48 4.80
N LEU A 62 -4.06 11.31 4.59
CA LEU A 62 -3.55 10.48 5.69
C LEU A 62 -2.50 11.21 6.52
N ILE A 63 -1.58 11.92 5.87
CA ILE A 63 -0.55 12.72 6.54
C ILE A 63 -1.19 13.86 7.35
N GLU A 64 -2.19 14.54 6.80
CA GLU A 64 -2.90 15.59 7.53
C GLU A 64 -3.68 15.05 8.74
N GLU A 65 -4.27 13.87 8.63
CA GLU A 65 -4.92 13.20 9.77
C GLU A 65 -3.91 12.76 10.84
N GLN A 66 -2.72 12.30 10.44
CA GLN A 66 -1.62 12.02 11.38
C GLN A 66 -1.19 13.27 12.14
N LYS A 67 -1.12 14.43 11.49
CA LYS A 67 -0.84 15.73 12.14
C LYS A 67 -1.92 16.13 13.16
N LYS A 68 -3.17 15.67 12.98
CA LYS A 68 -4.27 15.84 13.93
C LYS A 68 -4.25 14.81 15.07
N GLY A 69 -3.29 13.89 15.07
CA GLY A 69 -3.12 12.88 16.11
C GLY A 69 -3.78 11.53 15.81
N LYS A 70 -4.45 11.36 14.66
CA LYS A 70 -4.97 10.05 14.25
C LYS A 70 -3.84 9.10 13.89
N LYS A 71 -4.12 7.80 13.94
CA LYS A 71 -3.17 6.74 13.60
C LYS A 71 -3.62 5.98 12.36
N VAL A 72 -2.67 5.68 11.47
CA VAL A 72 -2.90 4.94 10.23
C VAL A 72 -2.35 3.52 10.37
N PHE A 73 -3.22 2.54 10.22
CA PHE A 73 -2.93 1.12 10.36
C PHE A 73 -2.92 0.42 9.01
N GLY A 74 -1.83 -0.27 8.70
CA GLY A 74 -1.72 -1.13 7.53
C GLY A 74 -2.23 -2.53 7.81
N THR A 75 -3.02 -3.11 6.92
CA THR A 75 -3.55 -4.48 7.05
C THR A 75 -3.36 -5.30 5.78
N PHE A 76 -3.29 -6.62 5.93
CA PHE A 76 -3.09 -7.56 4.82
C PHE A 76 -4.21 -8.60 4.70
N CYS A 77 -5.17 -8.61 5.62
CA CYS A 77 -6.23 -9.61 5.66
C CYS A 77 -7.50 -9.03 6.25
N THR A 78 -8.62 -9.49 5.70
CA THR A 78 -9.97 -9.11 6.12
C THR A 78 -10.35 -9.64 7.50
N TYR A 79 -9.54 -10.52 8.10
CA TYR A 79 -9.73 -10.96 9.49
C TYR A 79 -9.24 -9.92 10.52
N VAL A 80 -8.45 -8.92 10.09
CA VAL A 80 -8.15 -7.78 10.95
C VAL A 80 -9.45 -6.97 11.12
N PRO A 81 -9.88 -6.68 12.37
CA PRO A 81 -11.16 -6.02 12.62
C PRO A 81 -11.00 -4.50 12.41
N ASP A 82 -11.16 -4.06 11.17
CA ASP A 82 -11.10 -2.65 10.79
C ASP A 82 -12.07 -1.79 11.61
N GLU A 83 -13.21 -2.35 12.01
CA GLU A 83 -14.21 -1.68 12.85
C GLU A 83 -13.65 -1.24 14.21
N VAL A 84 -12.71 -2.01 14.79
CA VAL A 84 -12.07 -1.63 16.07
C VAL A 84 -11.13 -0.45 15.87
N VAL A 85 -10.37 -0.44 14.77
CA VAL A 85 -9.48 0.68 14.43
C VAL A 85 -10.31 1.95 14.21
N ILE A 86 -11.40 1.85 13.45
CA ILE A 86 -12.29 2.98 13.14
C ILE A 86 -12.99 3.49 14.41
N ALA A 87 -13.46 2.59 15.29
CA ALA A 87 -14.09 2.98 16.55
C ALA A 87 -13.15 3.77 17.48
N CYS A 88 -11.83 3.57 17.33
CA CYS A 88 -10.79 4.29 18.05
C CYS A 88 -10.31 5.56 17.31
N ASP A 89 -11.07 6.05 16.33
CA ASP A 89 -10.72 7.20 15.46
C ASP A 89 -9.40 7.00 14.67
N GLY A 90 -9.04 5.74 14.41
CA GLY A 90 -7.95 5.36 13.53
C GLY A 90 -8.39 5.26 12.07
N ILE A 91 -7.40 5.14 11.18
CA ILE A 91 -7.61 4.95 9.73
C ILE A 91 -6.97 3.62 9.32
N VAL A 92 -7.65 2.84 8.50
CA VAL A 92 -7.14 1.59 7.94
C VAL A 92 -6.75 1.76 6.48
N THR A 93 -5.65 1.12 6.09
CA THR A 93 -5.22 0.97 4.69
C THR A 93 -4.84 -0.48 4.40
N GLY A 94 -5.44 -1.06 3.36
CA GLY A 94 -5.03 -2.37 2.85
C GLY A 94 -3.71 -2.25 2.09
N LEU A 95 -2.75 -3.12 2.38
CA LEU A 95 -1.38 -3.05 1.87
C LEU A 95 -0.97 -4.25 1.01
N CYS A 96 -1.89 -5.15 0.66
CA CYS A 96 -1.59 -6.28 -0.21
C CYS A 96 -1.02 -5.82 -1.56
N GLY A 97 0.27 -6.07 -1.78
CA GLY A 97 0.98 -5.69 -3.00
C GLY A 97 0.46 -6.42 -4.23
N GLY A 98 0.13 -5.66 -5.29
CA GLY A 98 -0.41 -6.19 -6.54
C GLY A 98 0.44 -5.92 -7.78
N SER A 99 1.59 -5.25 -7.64
CA SER A 99 2.42 -4.86 -8.78
C SER A 99 3.64 -5.76 -8.92
N GLN A 100 3.87 -6.27 -10.14
CA GLN A 100 5.08 -7.01 -10.49
C GLN A 100 6.34 -6.15 -10.36
N PHE A 101 6.20 -4.82 -10.43
CA PHE A 101 7.28 -3.85 -10.24
C PHE A 101 8.03 -4.05 -8.91
N TRP A 102 7.31 -4.37 -7.83
CA TRP A 102 7.89 -4.54 -6.50
C TRP A 102 8.44 -5.94 -6.23
N VAL A 103 8.15 -6.92 -7.09
CA VAL A 103 8.56 -8.32 -6.85
C VAL A 103 10.09 -8.48 -6.75
N PRO A 104 10.90 -7.91 -7.67
CA PRO A 104 12.37 -8.03 -7.59
C PRO A 104 12.96 -7.47 -6.30
N ASP A 105 12.40 -6.38 -5.76
CA ASP A 105 12.86 -5.84 -4.47
C ASP A 105 12.47 -6.73 -3.29
N GLY A 106 11.32 -7.40 -3.34
CA GLY A 106 10.94 -8.41 -2.36
C GLY A 106 11.84 -9.64 -2.38
N GLU A 107 12.31 -10.06 -3.56
CA GLU A 107 13.18 -11.23 -3.75
C GLU A 107 14.59 -11.03 -3.17
N LYS A 108 14.98 -9.79 -2.83
CA LYS A 108 16.21 -9.53 -2.06
C LYS A 108 16.16 -10.11 -0.65
N TYR A 109 14.97 -10.44 -0.14
CA TYR A 109 14.74 -10.92 1.22
C TYR A 109 13.98 -12.24 1.28
N LEU A 110 13.20 -12.55 0.25
CA LEU A 110 12.34 -13.73 0.17
C LEU A 110 12.74 -14.62 -1.00
N PRO A 111 12.54 -15.95 -0.91
CA PRO A 111 12.72 -16.84 -2.04
C PRO A 111 11.87 -16.46 -3.26
N ALA A 112 12.39 -16.73 -4.47
CA ALA A 112 11.69 -16.45 -5.73
C ALA A 112 10.38 -17.25 -5.88
N ASP A 113 10.27 -18.42 -5.25
CA ASP A 113 9.08 -19.28 -5.21
C ASP A 113 8.03 -18.85 -4.18
N MET A 114 8.24 -17.73 -3.48
CA MET A 114 7.26 -17.14 -2.58
C MET A 114 6.10 -16.48 -3.35
N CYS A 115 4.90 -16.42 -2.73
CA CYS A 115 3.73 -15.78 -3.31
C CYS A 115 4.03 -14.32 -3.74
N PRO A 116 3.67 -13.91 -4.97
CA PRO A 116 4.02 -12.59 -5.50
C PRO A 116 3.42 -11.43 -4.71
N LEU A 117 2.25 -11.61 -4.08
CA LEU A 117 1.67 -10.59 -3.19
C LEU A 117 2.61 -10.27 -2.02
N ILE A 118 3.21 -11.31 -1.43
CA ILE A 118 4.11 -11.20 -0.28
C ILE A 118 5.41 -10.50 -0.71
N LYS A 119 5.97 -10.93 -1.84
CA LYS A 119 7.17 -10.31 -2.44
C LYS A 119 6.93 -8.83 -2.76
N ALA A 120 5.84 -8.52 -3.45
CA ALA A 120 5.48 -7.16 -3.82
C ALA A 120 5.21 -6.26 -2.61
N SER A 121 4.57 -6.79 -1.57
CA SER A 121 4.33 -6.04 -0.32
C SER A 121 5.64 -5.65 0.38
N LEU A 122 6.57 -6.61 0.47
CA LEU A 122 7.88 -6.37 1.05
C LEU A 122 8.68 -5.37 0.20
N GLY A 123 8.70 -5.59 -1.13
CA GLY A 123 9.37 -4.70 -2.08
C GLY A 123 8.84 -3.28 -2.05
N ALA A 124 7.53 -3.08 -1.90
CA ALA A 124 6.94 -1.73 -1.80
C ALA A 124 7.44 -0.96 -0.57
N ARG A 125 7.59 -1.61 0.59
CA ARG A 125 8.07 -0.98 1.83
C ARG A 125 9.57 -0.70 1.80
N PHE A 126 10.39 -1.70 1.43
CA PHE A 126 11.85 -1.60 1.46
C PHE A 126 12.45 -0.92 0.23
N GLY A 127 11.79 -1.03 -0.92
CA GLY A 127 12.08 -0.22 -2.12
C GLY A 127 11.61 1.23 -1.99
N LYS A 128 10.87 1.57 -0.91
CA LYS A 128 10.45 2.93 -0.57
C LYS A 128 9.69 3.66 -1.69
N THR A 129 8.89 2.93 -2.45
CA THR A 129 8.20 3.43 -3.65
C THR A 129 6.68 3.45 -3.52
N CYS A 130 6.13 3.08 -2.35
CA CYS A 130 4.70 3.21 -2.07
C CYS A 130 4.47 4.15 -0.87
N PRO A 131 3.77 5.29 -1.05
CA PRO A 131 3.53 6.23 0.04
C PRO A 131 2.67 5.62 1.14
N PHE A 132 1.66 4.80 0.81
CA PHE A 132 0.83 4.12 1.81
C PHE A 132 1.68 3.24 2.74
N PHE A 133 2.65 2.51 2.17
CA PHE A 133 3.58 1.73 2.96
C PHE A 133 4.46 2.60 3.84
N ARG A 134 4.85 3.82 3.45
CA ARG A 134 5.69 4.73 4.26
C ARG A 134 4.91 5.47 5.34
N ILE A 135 3.64 5.74 5.10
CA ILE A 135 2.76 6.54 5.98
C ILE A 135 2.32 5.76 7.24
N VAL A 136 2.07 4.45 7.14
CA VAL A 136 1.50 3.68 8.26
C VAL A 136 2.31 3.80 9.55
N ASP A 137 1.63 4.11 10.65
CA ASP A 137 2.22 4.14 12.00
C ASP A 137 2.54 2.72 12.50
N GLN A 138 1.71 1.76 12.12
CA GLN A 138 1.80 0.36 12.53
C GLN A 138 1.13 -0.54 11.48
N ILE A 139 1.60 -1.77 11.39
CA ILE A 139 0.95 -2.82 10.60
C ILE A 139 0.36 -3.88 11.53
N VAL A 140 -0.86 -4.30 11.24
CA VAL A 140 -1.49 -5.47 11.85
C VAL A 140 -1.37 -6.65 10.89
N GLY A 141 -0.54 -7.62 11.25
CA GLY A 141 -0.35 -8.87 10.51
C GLY A 141 -1.14 -10.01 11.15
N GLU A 142 -1.31 -11.09 10.40
CA GLU A 142 -2.10 -12.25 10.82
C GLU A 142 -1.43 -13.59 10.52
N THR A 143 -1.66 -14.62 11.33
CA THR A 143 -1.04 -15.94 11.11
C THR A 143 -1.82 -16.85 10.16
N THR A 144 -2.05 -16.39 8.93
CA THR A 144 -2.76 -17.14 7.88
C THR A 144 -1.84 -18.13 7.16
N CYS A 145 -1.09 -17.69 6.15
CA CYS A 145 -0.18 -18.53 5.39
C CYS A 145 1.26 -18.39 5.91
N ASP A 146 2.10 -19.39 5.63
CA ASP A 146 3.49 -19.41 6.09
C ASP A 146 4.31 -18.25 5.55
N GLY A 147 4.12 -17.91 4.27
CA GLY A 147 4.83 -16.78 3.66
C GLY A 147 4.55 -15.45 4.37
N LYS A 148 3.29 -15.17 4.72
CA LYS A 148 2.91 -13.93 5.41
C LYS A 148 3.49 -13.88 6.82
N LYS A 149 3.40 -14.99 7.57
CA LYS A 149 4.01 -15.12 8.91
C LYS A 149 5.49 -14.76 8.87
N LYS A 150 6.25 -15.28 7.90
CA LYS A 150 7.68 -14.97 7.74
C LYS A 150 7.94 -13.55 7.23
N MET A 151 7.11 -13.04 6.30
CA MET A 151 7.19 -11.64 5.84
C MET A 151 7.04 -10.65 6.99
N TYR A 152 6.16 -10.92 7.96
CA TYR A 152 5.96 -10.05 9.11
C TYR A 152 7.18 -9.96 10.03
N GLU A 153 7.93 -11.04 10.19
CA GLU A 153 9.20 -11.00 10.94
C GLU A 153 10.21 -10.06 10.28
N ILE A 154 10.24 -10.00 8.95
CA ILE A 154 11.11 -9.10 8.19
C ILE A 154 10.59 -7.66 8.28
N LEU A 155 9.28 -7.45 8.08
CA LEU A 155 8.66 -6.11 8.19
C LEU A 155 8.84 -5.50 9.59
N ALA A 156 8.82 -6.31 10.65
CA ALA A 156 9.05 -5.86 12.02
C ALA A 156 10.41 -5.19 12.27
N THR A 157 11.36 -5.31 11.32
CA THR A 157 12.64 -4.61 11.38
C THR A 157 12.55 -3.12 10.99
N ASP A 158 11.49 -2.70 10.29
CA ASP A 158 11.33 -1.34 9.76
C ASP A 158 10.02 -0.64 10.17
N VAL A 159 8.97 -1.38 10.55
CA VAL A 159 7.68 -0.81 10.98
C VAL A 159 7.13 -1.57 12.18
N PRO A 160 6.52 -0.89 13.17
CA PRO A 160 5.86 -1.55 14.30
C PRO A 160 4.81 -2.57 13.82
N MET A 161 4.82 -3.76 14.41
CA MET A 161 3.92 -4.85 14.06
C MET A 161 3.07 -5.26 15.26
N HIS A 162 1.78 -5.54 15.03
CA HIS A 162 0.97 -6.37 15.90
C HIS A 162 0.56 -7.63 15.14
N ILE A 163 0.82 -8.80 15.71
CA ILE A 163 0.50 -10.09 15.07
C ILE A 163 -0.73 -10.68 15.73
N MET A 164 -1.81 -10.80 14.96
CA MET A 164 -3.01 -11.52 15.34
C MET A 164 -2.84 -13.01 15.06
N GLN A 165 -2.91 -13.81 16.12
CA GLN A 165 -2.88 -15.27 16.00
C GLN A 165 -4.27 -15.79 15.60
N LEU A 166 -4.46 -16.12 14.33
CA LEU A 166 -5.68 -16.74 13.83
C LEU A 166 -5.67 -18.26 14.08
N PRO A 167 -6.82 -18.87 14.45
CA PRO A 167 -6.94 -20.32 14.55
C PRO A 167 -6.88 -20.99 13.16
N GLN A 168 -6.46 -22.26 13.11
CA GLN A 168 -6.24 -23.05 11.88
C GLN A 168 -7.39 -24.04 11.60
N MET A 169 -8.64 -23.63 11.82
CA MET A 169 -9.82 -24.53 11.76
C MET A 169 -9.90 -25.35 10.48
#